data_AF-A0A1G9R2S7-F1
#
_entry.id   AF-A0A1G9R2S7-F1
#
_cell.length_a   1.000
_cell.length_b   1.000
_cell.length_c   1.000
_cell.angle_alpha   90.00
_cell.angle_beta   90.00
_cell.angle_gamma   90.00
#
_symmetry.space_group_name_H-M   'P 1'
#
loop_
_entity.id
_entity.type
_entity.pdbx_description
1 polymer ?
#
loop_
_entity_poly.entity_id
_entity_poly.type
_entity_poly.pdbx_seq_one_letter_code
_entity_poly.pdbx_strand_id
1 'polypeptide(L)'
;MNPVVREWETVHGDLHWANLMGPKFGLLDRESWGRGPAGTDAATLLNYSLLVPQTVERVRDTTDAGLPAQFYVAARLLHRADRGDHPDLVAPLRRHADSW
;
A
#
# COMPACT_ATOMS: atom_id res chain seq x y z
N MET A 1 -9.38 -10.31 -14.12
CA MET A 1 -8.19 -9.90 -14.92
C MET A 1 -6.98 -10.71 -14.46
N ASN A 2 -5.94 -10.89 -15.28
CA ASN A 2 -4.63 -11.41 -14.82
C ASN A 2 -3.74 -10.22 -14.42
N PRO A 3 -3.41 -10.02 -13.13
CA PRO A 3 -2.61 -8.88 -12.68
C PRO A 3 -1.14 -9.09 -13.05
N VAL A 4 -0.76 -8.73 -14.28
CA VAL A 4 0.62 -8.75 -14.74
C VAL A 4 1.28 -7.41 -14.43
N VAL A 5 2.43 -7.44 -13.75
CA VAL A 5 3.28 -6.26 -13.53
C VAL A 5 3.93 -5.87 -14.86
N ARG A 6 3.56 -4.71 -15.41
CA ARG A 6 4.10 -4.18 -16.67
C ARG A 6 5.24 -3.20 -16.47
N GLU A 7 5.21 -2.48 -15.36
CA GLU A 7 6.12 -1.37 -15.08
C GLU A 7 6.75 -1.52 -13.70
N TRP A 8 8.00 -1.11 -13.61
CA TRP A 8 8.81 -1.15 -12.39
C TRP A 8 9.46 0.21 -12.20
N GLU A 9 9.46 0.72 -10.98
CA GLU A 9 9.99 2.03 -10.63
C GLU A 9 10.82 1.97 -9.35
N THR A 10 11.44 3.10 -9.00
CA THR A 10 12.06 3.26 -7.68
C THR A 10 10.95 3.52 -6.67
N VAL A 11 10.87 2.66 -5.65
CA VAL A 11 9.85 2.73 -4.59
C VAL A 11 10.55 2.87 -3.25
N HIS A 12 9.90 3.54 -2.30
CA HIS A 12 10.28 3.51 -0.90
C HIS A 12 10.13 2.10 -0.32
N GLY A 13 9.12 1.35 -0.78
CA GLY A 13 8.94 -0.06 -0.47
C GLY A 13 8.21 -0.33 0.85
N ASP A 14 8.09 0.65 1.75
CA ASP A 14 7.28 0.56 2.97
C ASP A 14 6.66 1.92 3.35
N LEU A 15 6.10 2.63 2.36
CA LEU A 15 5.54 3.97 2.56
C LEU A 15 4.15 3.91 3.22
N HIS A 16 4.12 3.72 4.54
CA HIS A 16 2.92 3.88 5.36
C HIS A 16 2.92 5.20 6.12
N TRP A 17 1.79 5.55 6.75
CA TRP A 17 1.57 6.89 7.33
C TRP A 17 2.59 7.32 8.39
N ALA A 18 3.20 6.38 9.13
CA ALA A 18 4.24 6.70 10.11
C ALA A 18 5.60 7.03 9.49
N ASN A 19 5.82 6.66 8.22
CA ASN A 19 7.03 7.00 7.45
C ASN A 19 6.88 8.33 6.68
N LEU A 20 5.75 9.04 6.86
CA LEU A 20 5.48 10.36 6.32
C LEU A 20 5.55 11.43 7.41
N MET A 21 6.29 12.50 7.15
CA MET A 21 6.33 13.68 8.02
C MET A 21 5.45 14.83 7.51
N GLY A 22 4.91 15.61 8.45
CA GLY A 22 4.23 16.87 8.20
C GLY A 22 4.40 17.85 9.39
N PRO A 23 4.20 19.17 9.21
CA PRO A 23 3.70 19.84 8.00
C PRO A 23 4.77 20.07 6.92
N LYS A 24 6.07 19.96 7.26
CA LYS A 24 7.13 19.89 6.24
C LYS A 24 7.23 18.45 5.75
N PHE A 25 7.04 18.25 4.45
CA PHE A 25 7.10 16.92 3.85
C PHE A 25 8.49 16.28 4.03
N GLY A 26 8.50 15.02 4.43
CA GLY A 26 9.70 14.20 4.53
C GLY A 26 9.35 12.72 4.56
N LEU A 27 10.29 11.90 4.09
CA LEU A 27 10.21 10.44 4.08
C LEU A 27 11.23 9.87 5.06
N LEU A 28 10.80 8.99 5.95
CA LEU A 28 11.65 8.29 6.92
C LEU A 28 11.95 6.87 6.45
N ASP A 29 12.82 6.16 7.16
CA ASP A 29 12.98 4.70 7.06
C ASP A 29 13.15 4.11 5.64
N ARG A 30 14.33 4.34 5.06
CA ARG A 30 14.65 3.95 3.66
C ARG A 30 15.17 2.52 3.52
N GLU A 31 14.99 1.64 4.50
CA GLU A 31 15.57 0.29 4.46
C GLU A 31 15.05 -0.58 3.31
N SER A 32 13.80 -0.33 2.89
CA SER A 32 13.14 -1.04 1.78
C SER A 32 13.25 -0.31 0.44
N TRP A 33 14.02 0.77 0.38
CA TRP A 33 14.15 1.59 -0.82
C TRP A 33 14.81 0.81 -1.95
N GLY A 34 14.15 0.73 -3.10
CA GLY A 34 14.64 -0.12 -4.19
C GLY A 34 13.74 -0.11 -5.40
N ARG A 35 13.81 -1.19 -6.20
CA ARG A 35 13.00 -1.36 -7.41
C ARG A 35 11.80 -2.25 -7.11
N GLY A 36 10.59 -1.77 -7.39
CA GLY A 36 9.34 -2.49 -7.16
C GLY A 36 8.31 -2.23 -8.28
N PRO A 37 7.17 -2.95 -8.28
CA PRO A 37 6.07 -2.67 -9.18
C PRO A 37 5.65 -1.20 -9.09
N ALA A 38 5.40 -0.56 -10.23
CA ALA A 38 4.89 0.82 -10.24
C ALA A 38 3.60 0.93 -9.43
N GLY A 39 3.50 1.98 -8.61
CA GLY A 39 2.36 2.21 -7.71
C GLY A 39 2.44 1.51 -6.35
N THR A 40 3.55 0.82 -6.01
CA THR A 40 3.70 0.11 -4.71
C THR A 40 3.55 1.05 -3.50
N ASP A 41 4.09 2.26 -3.57
CA ASP A 41 4.02 3.21 -2.46
C ASP A 41 2.59 3.77 -2.29
N ALA A 42 1.93 4.10 -3.41
CA ALA A 42 0.52 4.48 -3.42
C ALA A 42 -0.40 3.36 -2.91
N ALA A 43 -0.14 2.12 -3.33
CA ALA A 43 -0.83 0.93 -2.84
C ALA A 43 -0.60 0.69 -1.34
N THR A 44 0.60 0.99 -0.83
CA THR A 44 0.90 0.89 0.61
C THR A 44 0.06 1.88 1.40
N LEU A 45 0.04 3.16 1.01
CA LEU A 45 -0.82 4.17 1.63
C LEU A 45 -2.30 3.79 1.56
N LEU A 46 -2.77 3.29 0.41
CA LEU A 46 -4.16 2.88 0.23
C LEU A 46 -4.55 1.73 1.17
N ASN A 47 -3.76 0.66 1.21
CA ASN A 47 -4.06 -0.52 2.01
C ASN A 47 -4.01 -0.23 3.53
N TYR A 48 -3.05 0.58 3.99
CA TYR A 48 -3.02 1.04 5.38
C TYR A 48 -4.15 2.02 5.74
N SER A 49 -4.90 2.54 4.75
CA SER A 49 -6.02 3.45 4.96
C SER A 49 -7.38 2.75 5.01
N LEU A 50 -7.47 1.43 4.79
CA LEU A 50 -8.75 0.73 4.59
C LEU A 50 -9.73 0.80 5.78
N LEU A 51 -9.27 1.17 6.97
CA LEU A 51 -10.12 1.41 8.15
C LEU A 51 -10.70 2.83 8.22
N VAL A 52 -10.24 3.74 7.35
CA VAL A 52 -10.62 5.15 7.31
C VAL A 52 -11.08 5.50 5.88
N PRO A 53 -12.37 5.31 5.56
CA PRO A 53 -12.90 5.46 4.20
C PRO A 53 -12.55 6.80 3.51
N GLN A 54 -12.58 7.90 4.27
CA GLN A 54 -12.26 9.24 3.75
C GLN A 54 -10.79 9.32 3.28
N THR A 55 -9.88 8.61 3.96
CA THR A 55 -8.47 8.55 3.56
C THR A 55 -8.30 7.66 2.33
N VAL A 56 -9.04 6.55 2.23
CA VAL A 56 -9.06 5.70 1.02
C VAL A 56 -9.44 6.52 -0.21
N GLU A 57 -10.52 7.30 -0.12
CA GLU A 57 -10.98 8.19 -1.20
C GLU A 57 -9.88 9.18 -1.60
N ARG A 58 -9.29 9.86 -0.61
CA ARG A 58 -8.24 10.85 -0.86
C ARG A 58 -6.99 10.26 -1.52
N VAL A 59 -6.56 9.05 -1.12
CA VAL A 59 -5.43 8.37 -1.75
C VAL A 59 -5.77 8.00 -3.19
N ARG A 60 -6.97 7.47 -3.47
CA ARG A 60 -7.43 7.14 -4.83
C ARG A 60 -7.52 8.36 -5.75
N ASP A 61 -7.90 9.52 -5.21
CA ASP A 61 -8.01 10.76 -5.98
C ASP A 61 -6.65 11.39 -6.32
N THR A 62 -5.63 11.13 -5.51
CA THR A 62 -4.33 11.80 -5.61
C THR A 62 -3.21 10.93 -6.15
N THR A 63 -3.42 9.62 -6.24
CA THR A 63 -2.40 8.64 -6.65
C THR A 63 -3.00 7.57 -7.55
N ASP A 64 -2.16 6.98 -8.40
CA ASP A 64 -2.51 5.74 -9.11
C ASP A 64 -1.70 4.57 -8.53
N ALA A 65 -2.38 3.70 -7.78
CA ALA A 65 -1.77 2.51 -7.22
C ALA A 65 -1.66 1.37 -8.23
N GLY A 66 -2.52 1.32 -9.25
CA GLY A 66 -2.66 0.17 -10.13
C GLY A 66 -3.12 -1.12 -9.43
N LEU A 67 -3.86 -1.97 -10.14
CA LEU A 67 -4.36 -3.23 -9.58
C LEU A 67 -3.23 -4.21 -9.17
N PRO A 68 -2.15 -4.42 -9.97
CA PRO A 68 -1.07 -5.32 -9.58
C PRO A 68 -0.36 -4.92 -8.29
N ALA A 69 -0.08 -3.63 -8.08
CA ALA A 69 0.61 -3.18 -6.87
C ALA A 69 -0.30 -3.27 -5.63
N GLN A 70 -1.61 -3.01 -5.79
CA GLN A 70 -2.57 -3.21 -4.71
C GLN A 70 -2.61 -4.67 -4.23
N PHE A 71 -2.64 -5.65 -5.14
CA PHE A 71 -2.58 -7.06 -4.76
C PHE A 71 -1.23 -7.45 -4.16
N TYR A 72 -0.13 -6.97 -4.72
CA TYR A 72 1.21 -7.20 -4.17
C TYR A 72 1.32 -6.72 -2.72
N VAL A 73 0.89 -5.49 -2.45
CA VAL A 73 0.90 -4.91 -1.11
C VAL A 73 -0.08 -5.64 -0.19
N ALA A 74 -1.31 -5.93 -0.64
CA ALA A 74 -2.29 -6.64 0.19
C ALA A 74 -1.78 -8.02 0.62
N ALA A 75 -1.18 -8.79 -0.31
CA ALA A 75 -0.56 -10.07 0.01
C ALA A 75 0.57 -9.93 1.03
N ARG A 76 1.42 -8.90 0.88
CA ARG A 76 2.51 -8.61 1.84
C ARG A 76 1.98 -8.25 3.22
N LEU A 77 0.94 -7.42 3.32
CA LEU A 77 0.36 -7.04 4.61
C LEU A 77 -0.38 -8.19 5.28
N LEU A 78 -1.12 -9.01 4.53
CA LEU A 78 -1.71 -10.24 5.05
C LEU A 78 -0.63 -11.17 5.61
N HIS A 79 0.50 -11.30 4.92
CA HIS A 79 1.63 -12.09 5.40
C HIS A 79 2.26 -11.54 6.69
N ARG A 80 2.32 -10.21 6.86
CA ARG A 80 2.75 -9.58 8.12
C ARG A 80 1.72 -9.82 9.23
N ALA A 81 0.43 -9.76 8.92
CA ALA A 81 -0.66 -10.01 9.86
C ALA A 81 -0.70 -11.45 10.40
N ASP A 82 -0.29 -12.44 9.60
CA ASP A 82 -0.09 -13.82 10.08
C ASP A 82 0.98 -13.91 11.20
N ARG A 83 1.82 -12.89 11.35
CA ARG A 83 2.83 -12.76 12.43
C ARG A 83 2.43 -11.77 13.53
N GLY A 84 1.19 -11.29 13.51
CA GLY A 84 0.62 -10.42 14.54
C GLY A 84 0.67 -8.92 14.24
N ASP A 85 1.12 -8.52 13.06
CA ASP A 85 1.19 -7.11 12.68
C ASP A 85 -0.16 -6.61 12.12
N HIS A 86 -0.69 -5.49 12.63
CA HIS A 86 -1.96 -4.89 12.18
C HIS A 86 -3.12 -5.89 11.94
N PRO A 87 -3.51 -6.71 12.94
CA PRO A 87 -4.54 -7.76 12.77
C PRO A 87 -5.92 -7.20 12.37
N ASP A 88 -6.19 -5.93 12.69
CA ASP A 88 -7.38 -5.18 12.33
C ASP A 88 -7.50 -4.92 10.82
N LEU A 89 -6.39 -4.94 10.06
CA LEU A 89 -6.40 -4.79 8.61
C LEU A 89 -6.78 -6.06 7.85
N VAL A 90 -6.75 -7.25 8.47
CA VAL A 90 -6.98 -8.54 7.77
C VAL A 90 -8.32 -8.59 7.04
N ALA A 91 -9.42 -8.27 7.74
CA ALA A 91 -10.75 -8.32 7.16
C ALA A 91 -10.96 -7.24 6.06
N PRO A 92 -10.58 -5.97 6.26
CA PRO A 92 -10.58 -4.96 5.18
C PRO A 92 -9.73 -5.35 3.95
N LEU A 93 -8.53 -5.89 4.14
CA LEU A 93 -7.64 -6.29 3.05
C LEU A 93 -8.27 -7.39 2.18
N ARG A 94 -8.89 -8.40 2.81
CA ARG A 94 -9.61 -9.46 2.08
C ARG A 94 -10.79 -8.90 1.29
N ARG A 95 -11.62 -8.07 1.91
CA ARG A 95 -12.75 -7.41 1.20
C ARG A 95 -12.28 -6.55 0.03
N HIS A 96 -11.17 -5.83 0.21
CA HIS A 96 -10.58 -5.02 -0.86
C HIS A 96 -10.10 -5.91 -2.01
N ALA A 97 -9.43 -7.03 -1.72
CA ALA A 97 -8.99 -7.99 -2.73
C ALA A 97 -10.16 -8.66 -3.48
N ASP A 98 -11.26 -8.96 -2.78
CA ASP A 98 -12.46 -9.61 -3.34
C ASP A 98 -13.33 -8.65 -4.18
N SER A 99 -13.08 -7.34 -4.14
CA SER A 99 -13.87 -6.33 -4.87
C SER A 99 -13.52 -6.16 -6.36
N TRP A 100 -12.65 -7.02 -6.91
CA TRP A 100 -12.07 -6.91 -8.25
C TRP A 100 -12.30 -8.15 -9.14
#